data_AF-A0A3N5TDK5-F1
#
_entry.id   AF-A0A3N5TDK5-F1
#
_cell.length_a   1.000
_cell.length_b   1.000
_cell.length_c   1.000
_cell.angle_alpha   90.00
_cell.angle_beta   90.00
_cell.angle_gamma   90.00
#
_symmetry.space_group_name_H-M   'P 1'
#
loop_
_entity.id
_entity.type
_entity.pdbx_description
1 polymer ?
#
loop_
_entity_poly.entity_id
_entity_poly.type
_entity_poly.pdbx_seq_one_letter_code
_entity_poly.pdbx_strand_id
1 'polypeptide(L)' 'MVAKIQRWGNSLAVRIPNTIAIDLHISQGSEIDLKQFDDKIVIAPKEDKLNLKSMFSKIT' A
#
# COMPACT_ATOMS: atom_id res chain seq x y z
N MET A 1 9.06 4.00 16.84
CA MET A 1 10.12 3.65 15.87
C MET A 1 10.53 4.91 15.12
N VAL A 2 11.81 5.09 14.81
CA VAL A 2 12.29 6.16 13.92
C VAL A 2 12.87 5.50 12.68
N ALA A 3 12.48 5.98 11.49
CA ALA A 3 13.03 5.53 10.22
C ALA A 3 13.66 6.72 9.48
N LYS A 4 14.68 6.44 8.66
CA LYS A 4 15.28 7.44 7.77
C LYS A 4 14.75 7.25 6.36
N ILE A 5 14.53 8.36 5.68
CA ILE A 5 14.20 8.38 4.25
C ILE A 5 15.46 8.03 3.46
N GLN A 6 15.31 7.14 2.48
CA GLN A 6 16.36 6.69 1.57
C GLN A 6 16.00 7.07 0.13
N ARG A 7 16.99 7.13 -0.76
CA ARG A 7 16.73 7.26 -2.20
C ARG A 7 16.49 5.91 -2.84
N TRP A 8 15.48 5.83 -3.70
CA TRP A 8 15.23 4.72 -4.62
C TRP A 8 15.09 5.30 -6.03
N GLY A 9 16.21 5.34 -6.76
CA GLY A 9 16.28 6.04 -8.05
C GLY A 9 15.98 7.54 -7.91
N ASN A 10 14.93 7.99 -8.60
CA ASN A 10 14.44 9.38 -8.57
C ASN A 10 13.42 9.64 -7.45
N SER A 11 13.05 8.62 -6.68
CA SER A 11 12.05 8.70 -5.61
C SER A 11 12.66 8.51 -4.23
N LEU A 12 11.86 8.79 -3.21
CA LEU A 12 12.19 8.55 -1.82
C LEU A 12 11.49 7.28 -1.32
N ALA A 13 12.14 6.55 -0.43
CA ALA A 13 11.64 5.32 0.16
C ALA A 13 11.88 5.29 1.67
N VAL A 14 10.99 4.61 2.39
CA VAL A 14 11.12 4.34 3.83
C VAL A 14 11.11 2.81 4.02
N ARG A 15 11.98 2.31 4.91
CA ARG A 15 11.98 0.88 5.26
C ARG A 15 10.79 0.58 6.17
N ILE A 16 9.96 -0.38 5.76
CA ILE A 16 8.87 -0.92 6.56
C ILE A 16 9.40 -2.17 7.29
N PRO A 17 9.34 -2.23 8.63
CA PRO A 17 9.65 -3.44 9.39
C PRO A 17 8.83 -4.63 8.94
N ASN A 18 9.44 -5.82 8.99
CA ASN A 18 8.79 -7.06 8.58
C ASN A 18 7.51 -7.36 9.39
N THR A 19 7.49 -7.01 10.67
CA THR A 19 6.29 -7.19 11.52
C THR A 19 5.11 -6.40 10.99
N ILE A 20 5.30 -5.12 10.65
CA ILE A 20 4.25 -4.26 10.08
C ILE A 20 3.81 -4.76 8.71
N ALA A 21 4.75 -5.19 7.87
CA ALA A 21 4.45 -5.74 6.55
C ALA A 21 3.57 -7.01 6.64
N ILE A 22 3.88 -7.91 7.58
CA ILE A 22 3.10 -9.12 7.84
C ILE A 22 1.70 -8.77 8.36
N ASP A 23 1.60 -7.90 9.36
CA ASP A 23 0.30 -7.51 9.95
C ASP A 23 -0.64 -6.89 8.90
N LEU A 24 -0.07 -6.13 7.96
CA LEU A 24 -0.82 -5.50 6.86
C LEU A 24 -0.93 -6.38 5.60
N HIS A 25 -0.41 -7.62 5.62
CA HIS A 25 -0.41 -8.54 4.47
C HIS A 25 0.23 -7.95 3.20
N ILE A 26 1.25 -7.10 3.37
CA ILE A 26 2.00 -6.47 2.29
C ILE A 26 3.28 -7.25 2.07
N SER A 27 3.57 -7.56 0.80
CA SER A 27 4.83 -8.17 0.39
C SER A 27 5.41 -7.43 -0.82
N GLN A 28 6.60 -7.85 -1.25
CA GLN A 28 7.21 -7.28 -2.44
C GLN A 28 6.29 -7.49 -3.65
N GLY A 29 5.95 -6.40 -4.34
CA GLY A 29 5.05 -6.43 -5.50
C GLY A 29 3.57 -6.23 -5.16
N SER A 30 3.18 -6.17 -3.87
CA SER A 30 1.82 -5.79 -3.49
C SER A 30 1.48 -4.38 -3.95
N GLU A 31 0.27 -4.20 -4.47
CA GLU A 31 -0.28 -2.87 -4.74
C GLU A 31 -0.73 -2.20 -3.44
N ILE A 32 -0.42 -0.92 -3.30
CA ILE A 32 -0.76 -0.09 -2.14
C ILE A 32 -1.33 1.24 -2.61
N ASP A 33 -2.26 1.77 -1.83
CA ASP A 33 -2.72 3.14 -1.95
C ASP A 33 -1.82 4.05 -1.12
N LEU A 34 -1.25 5.08 -1.75
CA LEU A 34 -0.48 6.12 -1.08
C LEU A 34 -1.20 7.45 -1.23
N LYS A 35 -1.63 8.04 -0.11
CA LYS A 35 -2.42 9.28 -0.07
C LYS A 35 -1.80 10.27 0.91
N GLN A 36 -1.85 11.55 0.57
CA GLN A 36 -1.58 12.61 1.54
C GLN A 36 -2.89 12.93 2.28
N PHE A 37 -2.83 12.93 3.61
CA PHE A 37 -3.92 13.38 4.46
C PHE A 37 -3.34 14.37 5.47
N ASP A 38 -3.71 15.63 5.33
CA ASP A 38 -3.11 16.77 6.01
C ASP A 38 -1.57 16.79 5.81
N ASP A 39 -0.81 16.80 6.91
CA ASP A 39 0.65 16.77 6.94
C ASP A 39 1.22 15.34 7.06
N LYS A 40 0.43 14.32 6.69
CA LYS A 40 0.81 12.91 6.81
C LYS A 40 0.69 12.19 5.48
N ILE A 41 1.54 11.19 5.30
CA ILE A 41 1.41 10.19 4.24
C ILE A 41 0.73 8.97 4.85
N VAL A 42 -0.41 8.60 4.29
CA VAL A 42 -1.17 7.39 4.64
C VAL A 42 -0.92 6.35 3.57
N ILE A 43 -0.45 5.18 4.02
CA ILE A 43 -0.22 4.01 3.17
C ILE A 43 -1.21 2.93 3.61
N ALA A 44 -1.96 2.39 2.67
CA ALA A 44 -2.91 1.30 2.91
C ALA A 44 -2.74 0.21 1.86
N PRO A 45 -2.90 -1.08 2.22
CA PRO A 45 -3.05 -2.14 1.24
C PRO A 45 -4.18 -1.78 0.27
N LYS A 46 -3.96 -1.96 -1.03
CA LYS A 46 -5.04 -1.78 -1.99
C LYS A 46 -5.96 -2.97 -1.91
N GLU A 47 -7.21 -2.75 -1.51
CA GLU A 47 -8.22 -3.79 -1.64
C GLU A 47 -8.47 -4.03 -3.13
N ASP A 48 -8.14 -5.22 -3.62
CA ASP A 48 -8.60 -5.66 -4.92
C ASP A 48 -10.12 -5.63 -4.89
N LYS A 49 -10.71 -4.69 -5.63
CA LYS A 49 -12.16 -4.61 -5.86
C LYS A 49 -12.65 -5.76 -6.76
N LEU A 50 -12.20 -6.99 -6.51
CA LEU A 50 -12.92 -8.19 -6.87
C LEU A 50 -13.91 -8.52 -5.75
N ASN A 51 -14.76 -7.54 -5.40
CA ASN A 51 -15.99 -7.88 -4.72
C ASN A 51 -16.79 -8.70 -5.74
N LEU A 52 -17.24 -9.91 -5.38
CA LEU A 52 -18.06 -10.76 -6.25
C LEU A 52 -19.14 -9.97 -6.99
N LYS A 53 -19.72 -8.96 -6.33
CA LYS A 53 -20.70 -8.02 -6.90
C LYS A 53 -20.22 -7.25 -8.14
N SER A 54 -18.95 -6.85 -8.22
CA SER A 54 -18.39 -6.10 -9.36
C SER A 54 -18.09 -6.98 -10.58
N MET A 55 -17.93 -8.30 -10.37
CA MET A 55 -17.77 -9.27 -11.46
C MET A 55 -19.11 -9.60 -12.11
N PHE A 56 -20.18 -9.75 -11.33
CA PHE A 56 -21.53 -10.00 -11.88
C PHE A 56 -22.06 -8.84 -12.72
N SER A 57 -21.71 -7.59 -12.40
CA SER A 57 -22.13 -6.42 -13.20
C SER A 57 -21.51 -6.34 -14.60
N LYS A 58 -20.54 -7.21 -14.93
CA LYS A 58 -19.91 -7.27 -16.26
C LYS A 58 -20.46 -8.39 -17.15
N ILE A 59 -21.42 -9.18 -16.67
CA ILE A 59 -22.00 -10.33 -17.39
C ILE A 59 -23.43 -10.03 -17.87
N THR A 60 -23.90 -8.78 -17.75
CA THR A 60 -25.18 -8.31 -18.32
C THR A 60 -24.90 -7.28 -19.40
#